data_AF-A0A379BYS4-F1
#
_entry.id   AF-A0A379BYS4-F1
#
_cell.length_a   1.000
_cell.length_b   1.000
_cell.length_c   1.000
_cell.angle_alpha   90.00
_cell.angle_beta   90.00
_cell.angle_gamma   90.00
#
_symmetry.space_group_name_H-M   'P 1'
#
loop_
_entity.id
_entity.type
_entity.pdbx_description
1 polymer ?
#
loop_
_entity_poly.entity_id
_entity_poly.type
_entity_poly.pdbx_seq_one_letter_code
_entity_poly.pdbx_strand_id
1 'polypeptide(L)'
;MLGQLREFNAGITKLKQYPAEQIDGHLAGFDYDNPDALIEALGMTPSQFEMLTTVLAGELKHHLAKKKDIPISQIELRMTHIKDIKVDYDYLTELVNQLIAQVQAGETEAAEKTEEKIQQFANGMEDTSYAEQIRRAIQAIMAGEYPADSSQKWKNISVAELSHTISAASNISIDRRLLDFRNKWGITDIINNAQIRNLIANHRYGEKDLDDDKKTHQYHHRRQQKLHRTCYQCKYTAVIQH
;
A
#
# COMPACT_ATOMS: atom_id res chain seq x y z
N MET A 1 1.93 -35.60 11.47
CA MET A 1 2.26 -34.32 10.81
C MET A 1 1.16 -33.25 10.99
N LEU A 2 -0.01 -33.32 10.31
CA LEU A 2 -1.05 -32.27 10.44
C LEU A 2 -1.54 -32.04 11.88
N GLY A 3 -1.74 -33.12 12.65
CA GLY A 3 -2.13 -33.03 14.06
C GLY A 3 -1.08 -32.33 14.93
N GLN A 4 0.20 -32.64 14.71
CA GLN A 4 1.32 -32.04 15.46
C GLN A 4 1.47 -30.54 15.16
N LEU A 5 1.27 -30.10 13.91
CA LEU A 5 1.25 -28.68 13.57
C LEU A 5 0.06 -27.95 14.21
N ARG A 6 -1.11 -28.60 14.25
CA ARG A 6 -2.29 -28.01 14.89
C ARG A 6 -2.09 -27.86 16.40
N GLU A 7 -1.49 -28.87 17.04
CA GLU A 7 -1.13 -28.83 18.46
C GLU A 7 -0.07 -27.78 18.75
N PHE A 8 0.95 -27.69 17.90
CA PHE A 8 1.98 -26.65 17.96
C PHE A 8 1.35 -25.24 17.87
N ASN A 9 0.53 -24.98 16.85
CA ASN A 9 -0.15 -23.69 16.68
C ASN A 9 -1.10 -23.36 17.85
N ALA A 10 -1.79 -24.36 18.39
CA ALA A 10 -2.64 -24.18 19.58
C ALA A 10 -1.81 -23.88 20.84
N GLY A 11 -0.64 -24.50 21.00
CA GLY A 11 0.30 -24.25 22.09
C GLY A 11 0.85 -22.83 22.04
N ILE A 12 1.29 -22.40 20.86
CA ILE A 12 1.71 -21.01 20.59
C ILE A 12 0.63 -20.00 20.94
N THR A 13 -0.61 -20.25 20.51
CA THR A 13 -1.73 -19.34 20.76
C THR A 13 -1.99 -19.17 22.25
N LYS A 14 -1.83 -20.24 23.03
CA LYS A 14 -1.92 -20.18 24.49
C LYS A 14 -0.76 -19.41 25.10
N LEU A 15 0.47 -19.60 24.60
CA LEU A 15 1.65 -18.88 25.09
C LEU A 15 1.55 -17.37 24.85
N LYS A 16 1.01 -16.93 23.71
CA LYS A 16 0.73 -15.51 23.42
C LYS A 16 -0.19 -14.85 24.45
N GLN A 17 -1.10 -15.60 25.07
CA GLN A 17 -2.06 -15.03 26.03
C GLN A 17 -1.41 -14.59 27.36
N TYR A 18 -0.16 -14.98 27.61
CA TYR A 18 0.58 -14.63 28.82
C TYR A 18 1.66 -13.59 28.48
N PRO A 19 1.51 -12.31 28.86
CA PRO A 19 2.53 -11.29 28.63
C PRO A 19 3.80 -11.60 29.44
N ALA A 20 4.96 -11.15 28.95
CA ALA A 20 6.23 -11.32 29.65
C ALA A 20 6.24 -10.60 31.01
N GLU A 21 6.34 -11.38 32.09
CA GLU A 21 6.52 -10.89 33.46
C GLU A 21 7.83 -11.45 34.03
N GLN A 22 8.52 -10.65 34.85
CA GLN A 22 9.67 -11.15 35.59
C GLN A 22 9.18 -11.97 36.80
N ILE A 23 9.34 -13.29 36.72
CA ILE A 23 9.06 -14.21 37.82
C ILE A 23 10.39 -14.85 38.19
N ASP A 24 10.82 -14.68 39.45
CA ASP A 24 12.06 -15.24 40.00
C ASP A 24 13.33 -14.95 39.16
N GLY A 25 13.46 -13.72 38.64
CA GLY A 25 14.66 -13.28 37.91
C GLY A 25 14.79 -13.82 36.47
N HIS A 26 13.77 -14.54 35.99
CA HIS A 26 13.65 -14.98 34.61
C HIS A 26 12.45 -14.30 33.93
N LEU A 27 12.64 -13.85 32.69
CA LEU A 27 11.55 -13.32 31.87
C LEU A 27 10.65 -14.49 31.47
N ALA A 28 9.46 -14.59 32.07
CA ALA A 28 8.50 -15.66 31.85
C ALA A 28 7.25 -15.09 31.17
N GLY A 29 6.95 -15.60 29.97
CA GLY A 29 5.81 -15.14 29.16
C GLY A 29 6.24 -14.76 27.74
N PHE A 30 5.28 -14.32 26.92
CA PHE A 30 5.53 -13.90 25.56
C PHE A 30 6.02 -12.45 25.50
N ASP A 31 7.26 -12.28 25.05
CA ASP A 31 7.85 -10.97 24.79
C ASP A 31 7.37 -10.46 23.42
N TYR A 32 6.49 -9.46 23.45
CA TYR A 32 5.95 -8.83 22.25
C TYR A 32 6.96 -7.92 21.53
N ASP A 33 8.00 -7.48 22.23
CA ASP A 33 9.06 -6.63 21.69
C ASP A 33 10.20 -7.48 21.10
N ASN A 34 10.37 -8.71 21.58
CA ASN A 34 11.28 -9.71 20.99
C ASN A 34 10.61 -11.09 20.81
N PRO A 35 9.74 -11.25 19.80
CA PRO A 35 9.01 -12.51 19.57
C PRO A 35 9.92 -13.66 19.14
N ASP A 36 11.11 -13.36 18.63
CA ASP A 36 12.10 -14.35 18.17
C ASP A 36 12.75 -15.09 19.36
N ALA A 37 12.75 -14.48 20.56
CA ALA A 37 13.21 -15.12 21.80
C ALA A 37 12.41 -16.41 22.13
N LEU A 38 11.11 -16.45 21.80
CA LEU A 38 10.31 -17.66 21.98
C LEU A 38 10.77 -18.77 21.03
N ILE A 39 11.11 -18.42 19.79
CA ILE A 39 11.54 -19.37 18.76
C ILE A 39 12.88 -19.98 19.18
N GLU A 40 13.80 -19.16 19.68
CA GLU A 40 15.08 -19.58 20.23
C GLU A 40 14.91 -20.46 21.48
N ALA A 41 14.00 -20.08 22.39
CA ALA A 41 13.67 -20.88 23.57
C ALA A 41 13.04 -22.24 23.23
N LEU A 42 12.36 -22.34 22.08
CA LEU A 42 11.86 -23.60 21.51
C LEU A 42 12.94 -24.42 20.78
N GLY A 43 14.18 -23.94 20.76
CA GLY A 43 15.33 -24.62 20.18
C GLY A 43 15.42 -24.54 18.65
N MET A 44 14.79 -23.52 18.04
CA MET A 44 14.79 -23.28 16.60
C MET A 44 15.33 -21.88 16.28
N THR A 45 15.85 -21.67 15.07
CA THR A 45 16.18 -20.32 14.61
C THR A 45 14.97 -19.64 13.94
N PRO A 46 14.91 -18.30 13.90
CA PRO A 46 13.85 -17.57 13.18
C PRO A 46 13.74 -17.99 11.71
N SER A 47 14.87 -18.22 11.03
CA SER A 47 14.90 -18.71 9.64
C SER A 47 14.37 -20.15 9.49
N GLN A 48 14.67 -21.03 10.46
CA GLN A 48 14.10 -22.38 10.48
C GLN A 48 12.59 -22.35 10.71
N PHE A 49 12.11 -21.45 11.56
CA PHE A 49 10.69 -21.24 11.78
C PHE A 49 9.99 -20.68 10.53
N GLU A 50 10.60 -19.74 9.82
CA GLU A 50 10.10 -19.21 8.55
C GLU A 50 10.06 -20.28 7.46
N MET A 51 11.10 -21.11 7.35
CA MET A 51 11.15 -22.23 6.41
C MET A 51 10.08 -23.29 6.76
N LEU A 52 9.92 -23.62 8.04
CA LEU A 52 8.90 -24.52 8.54
C LEU A 52 7.48 -23.98 8.27
N THR A 53 7.27 -22.68 8.39
CA THR A 53 5.94 -22.08 8.23
C THR A 53 5.59 -21.82 6.77
N THR A 54 6.56 -21.48 5.93
CA THR A 54 6.33 -21.13 4.52
C THR A 54 6.36 -22.35 3.60
N VAL A 55 7.39 -23.19 3.70
CA VAL A 55 7.58 -24.36 2.81
C VAL A 55 6.57 -25.45 3.13
N LEU A 56 6.38 -25.76 4.42
CA LEU A 56 5.46 -26.82 4.85
C LEU A 56 4.00 -26.48 4.58
N ALA A 57 3.60 -25.20 4.64
CA ALA A 57 2.26 -24.78 4.29
C ALA A 57 1.96 -25.01 2.79
N GLY A 58 2.95 -24.74 1.92
CA GLY A 58 2.88 -25.06 0.50
C GLY A 58 2.76 -26.56 0.24
N GLU A 59 3.62 -27.35 0.88
CA GLU A 59 3.61 -28.82 0.77
C GLU A 59 2.30 -29.44 1.29
N LEU A 60 1.75 -28.90 2.38
CA LEU A 60 0.47 -29.33 2.94
C LEU A 60 -0.71 -29.03 2.03
N LYS A 61 -0.75 -27.86 1.39
CA LYS A 61 -1.77 -27.55 0.38
C LYS A 61 -1.69 -28.54 -0.78
N HIS A 62 -0.49 -28.82 -1.28
CA HIS A 62 -0.28 -29.81 -2.34
C HIS A 62 -0.72 -31.22 -1.92
N HIS A 63 -0.38 -31.64 -0.70
CA HIS A 63 -0.75 -32.97 -0.20
C HIS A 63 -2.26 -33.09 0.07
N LEU A 64 -2.90 -32.05 0.62
CA LEU A 64 -4.35 -32.00 0.83
C LEU A 64 -5.12 -31.96 -0.49
N ALA A 65 -4.65 -31.19 -1.48
CA ALA A 65 -5.21 -31.16 -2.82
C ALA A 65 -5.22 -32.55 -3.46
N LYS A 66 -4.10 -33.27 -3.39
CA LYS A 66 -3.99 -34.66 -3.88
C LYS A 66 -4.87 -35.64 -3.09
N LYS A 67 -4.93 -35.51 -1.76
CA LYS A 67 -5.68 -36.44 -0.89
C LYS A 67 -7.19 -36.23 -0.98
N LYS A 68 -7.65 -35.00 -1.22
CA LYS A 68 -9.06 -34.62 -1.25
C LYS A 68 -9.59 -34.42 -2.67
N ASP A 69 -8.73 -34.56 -3.67
CA ASP A 69 -9.03 -34.35 -5.09
C ASP A 69 -9.70 -33.01 -5.37
N ILE A 70 -9.11 -31.94 -4.84
CA ILE A 70 -9.57 -30.56 -5.00
C ILE A 70 -8.43 -29.67 -5.50
N PRO A 71 -8.71 -28.69 -6.37
CA PRO A 71 -7.72 -27.69 -6.78
C PRO A 71 -7.08 -27.00 -5.57
N ILE A 72 -5.77 -26.76 -5.65
CA ILE A 72 -4.98 -26.11 -4.59
C ILE A 72 -5.56 -24.73 -4.23
N SER A 73 -6.12 -24.02 -5.21
CA SER A 73 -6.77 -22.71 -5.03
C SER A 73 -8.01 -22.74 -4.13
N GLN A 74 -8.62 -23.91 -3.94
CA GLN A 74 -9.78 -24.10 -3.05
C GLN A 74 -9.36 -24.42 -1.60
N ILE A 75 -8.07 -24.55 -1.33
CA ILE A 75 -7.54 -24.87 0.00
C ILE A 75 -7.01 -23.60 0.65
N GLU A 76 -7.84 -22.99 1.49
CA GLU A 76 -7.44 -21.90 2.37
C GLU A 76 -6.94 -22.48 3.70
N LEU A 77 -5.63 -22.40 3.94
CA LEU A 77 -5.05 -22.72 5.25
C LEU A 77 -4.99 -21.42 6.06
N ARG A 78 -5.68 -21.38 7.20
CA ARG A 78 -5.59 -20.28 8.16
C ARG A 78 -4.65 -20.69 9.27
N MET A 79 -3.59 -19.90 9.48
CA MET A 79 -2.57 -20.17 10.47
C MET A 79 -2.53 -19.02 11.49
N THR A 80 -2.35 -19.36 12.76
CA THR A 80 -2.04 -18.39 13.82
C THR A 80 -0.52 -18.32 13.91
N HIS A 81 0.13 -17.37 13.23
CA HIS A 81 1.58 -17.21 13.31
C HIS A 81 2.02 -16.81 14.74
N ILE A 82 3.16 -17.32 15.23
CA ILE A 82 3.81 -16.83 16.48
C ILE A 82 4.09 -15.33 16.37
N LYS A 83 4.42 -14.87 15.16
CA LYS A 83 4.52 -13.47 14.80
C LYS A 83 3.16 -13.05 14.27
N ASP A 84 2.33 -12.36 15.05
CA ASP A 84 1.56 -11.32 14.36
C ASP A 84 2.68 -10.47 13.78
N ILE A 85 2.83 -10.43 12.45
CA ILE A 85 3.85 -9.59 11.84
C ILE A 85 3.40 -8.18 12.20
N LYS A 86 3.90 -7.68 13.34
CA LYS A 86 3.98 -6.27 13.63
C LYS A 86 4.73 -5.76 12.42
N VAL A 87 3.99 -5.15 11.51
CA VAL A 87 4.54 -4.52 10.31
C VAL A 87 5.70 -3.66 10.83
N ASP A 88 6.92 -4.04 10.49
CA ASP A 88 8.10 -3.34 11.00
C ASP A 88 8.21 -2.02 10.24
N TYR A 89 7.50 -1.03 10.75
CA TYR A 89 7.47 0.31 10.20
C TYR A 89 8.84 0.99 10.32
N ASP A 90 9.70 0.53 11.24
CA ASP A 90 11.07 1.03 11.38
C ASP A 90 11.89 0.54 10.16
N TYR A 91 11.80 -0.75 9.85
CA TYR A 91 12.41 -1.33 8.66
C TYR A 91 11.87 -0.73 7.35
N LEU A 92 10.56 -0.53 7.23
CA LEU A 92 9.98 0.15 6.07
C LEU A 92 10.49 1.60 5.95
N THR A 93 10.65 2.30 7.08
CA THR A 93 11.21 3.66 7.11
C THR A 93 12.65 3.68 6.61
N GLU A 94 13.48 2.72 7.02
CA GLU A 94 14.85 2.58 6.54
C GLU A 94 14.90 2.34 5.03
N LEU A 95 14.09 1.40 4.52
CA LEU A 95 14.02 1.11 3.09
C LEU A 95 13.57 2.32 2.28
N VAL A 96 12.56 3.07 2.75
CA VAL A 96 12.09 4.28 2.07
C VAL A 96 13.18 5.35 2.06
N ASN A 97 13.85 5.60 3.19
CA ASN A 97 14.97 6.54 3.27
C ASN A 97 16.13 6.16 2.34
N GLN A 98 16.45 4.87 2.27
CA GLN A 98 17.46 4.36 1.36
C GLN A 98 17.06 4.60 -0.10
N LEU A 99 15.81 4.31 -0.47
CA LEU A 99 15.29 4.52 -1.82
C LEU A 99 15.41 5.99 -2.23
N ILE A 100 14.99 6.90 -1.34
CA ILE A 100 15.08 8.35 -1.58
C ILE A 100 16.51 8.77 -1.85
N ALA A 101 17.46 8.33 -1.01
CA ALA A 101 18.86 8.69 -1.15
C ALA A 101 19.44 8.19 -2.49
N GLN A 102 19.07 6.97 -2.90
CA GLN A 102 19.50 6.37 -4.17
C GLN A 102 18.92 7.11 -5.38
N VAL A 103 17.64 7.46 -5.36
CA VAL A 103 16.99 8.26 -6.42
C VAL A 103 17.64 9.64 -6.52
N GLN A 104 17.92 10.28 -5.39
CA GLN A 104 18.64 11.57 -5.36
C GLN A 104 20.06 11.49 -5.89
N ALA A 105 20.74 10.37 -5.67
CA ALA A 105 22.08 10.10 -6.18
C ALA A 105 22.10 9.67 -7.67
N GLY A 106 20.93 9.36 -8.25
CA GLY A 106 20.80 8.84 -9.62
C GLY A 106 21.17 7.35 -9.76
N GLU A 107 21.26 6.61 -8.65
CA GLU A 107 21.66 5.20 -8.60
C GLU A 107 20.49 4.27 -8.98
N THR A 108 20.17 4.21 -10.28
CA THR A 108 18.95 3.54 -10.77
C THR A 108 18.90 2.05 -10.42
N GLU A 109 19.98 1.29 -10.62
CA GLU A 109 20.02 -0.15 -10.28
C GLU A 109 19.90 -0.41 -8.77
N ALA A 110 20.45 0.48 -7.94
CA ALA A 110 20.37 0.33 -6.49
C ALA A 110 18.96 0.67 -5.99
N ALA A 111 18.34 1.68 -6.59
CA ALA A 111 16.97 2.09 -6.31
C ALA A 111 15.96 0.99 -6.69
N GLU A 112 16.11 0.33 -7.85
CA GLU A 112 15.26 -0.79 -8.26
C GLU A 112 15.31 -1.95 -7.27
N LYS A 113 16.51 -2.32 -6.77
CA LYS A 113 16.65 -3.37 -5.74
C LYS A 113 15.98 -3.00 -4.43
N THR A 114 16.02 -1.72 -4.04
CA THR A 114 15.35 -1.24 -2.83
C THR A 114 13.84 -1.20 -3.03
N GLU A 115 13.36 -0.80 -4.21
CA GLU A 115 11.95 -0.89 -4.58
C GLU A 115 11.43 -2.33 -4.48
N GLU A 116 12.14 -3.31 -5.03
CA GLU A 116 11.74 -4.73 -4.97
C GLU A 116 11.56 -5.21 -3.53
N LYS A 117 12.45 -4.81 -2.61
CA LYS A 117 12.33 -5.13 -1.18
C LYS A 117 11.10 -4.49 -0.55
N ILE A 118 10.79 -3.24 -0.89
CA ILE A 118 9.59 -2.56 -0.41
C ILE A 118 8.32 -3.20 -1.00
N GLN A 119 8.36 -3.64 -2.26
CA GLN A 119 7.24 -4.37 -2.88
C GLN A 119 7.00 -5.72 -2.20
N GLN A 120 8.07 -6.46 -1.88
CA GLN A 120 7.98 -7.71 -1.11
C GLN A 120 7.39 -7.46 0.28
N PHE A 121 7.83 -6.38 0.95
CA PHE A 121 7.24 -5.94 2.22
C PHE A 121 5.73 -5.68 2.08
N ALA A 122 5.31 -4.90 1.06
CA ALA A 122 3.91 -4.59 0.79
C ALA A 122 3.08 -5.85 0.45
N ASN A 123 3.66 -6.84 -0.22
CA ASN A 123 3.00 -8.12 -0.52
C ASN A 123 2.74 -8.97 0.74
N GLY A 124 3.53 -8.80 1.79
CA GLY A 124 3.38 -9.49 3.07
C GLY A 124 2.39 -8.84 4.05
N MET A 125 1.76 -7.72 3.67
CA MET A 125 0.86 -6.97 4.57
C MET A 125 -0.56 -7.50 4.52
N GLU A 126 -1.20 -7.59 5.68
CA GLU A 126 -2.64 -7.90 5.79
C GLU A 126 -3.52 -6.73 5.29
N ASP A 127 -3.08 -5.49 5.55
CA ASP A 127 -3.76 -4.29 5.03
C ASP A 127 -3.44 -4.08 3.54
N THR A 128 -4.27 -4.70 2.71
CA THR A 128 -4.19 -4.57 1.24
C THR A 128 -4.35 -3.12 0.75
N SER A 129 -5.07 -2.27 1.47
CA SER A 129 -5.28 -0.87 1.10
C SER A 129 -4.02 -0.04 1.34
N TYR A 130 -3.38 -0.24 2.49
CA TYR A 130 -2.12 0.43 2.81
C TYR A 130 -0.95 -0.13 1.99
N ALA A 131 -0.91 -1.44 1.70
CA ALA A 131 0.04 -2.03 0.76
C ALA A 131 -0.03 -1.36 -0.63
N GLU A 132 -1.24 -1.13 -1.14
CA GLU A 132 -1.45 -0.40 -2.39
C GLU A 132 -1.02 1.07 -2.32
N GLN A 133 -1.18 1.73 -1.16
CA GLN A 133 -0.66 3.08 -0.96
C GLN A 133 0.86 3.10 -1.00
N ILE A 134 1.53 2.13 -0.38
CA ILE A 134 2.98 1.98 -0.45
C ILE A 134 3.43 1.82 -1.91
N ARG A 135 2.83 0.89 -2.67
CA ARG A 135 3.20 0.67 -4.08
C ARG A 135 3.13 1.95 -4.91
N ARG A 136 2.04 2.72 -4.77
CA ARG A 136 1.88 4.01 -5.48
C ARG A 136 2.89 5.06 -5.02
N ALA A 137 3.17 5.12 -3.72
CA ALA A 137 4.16 6.04 -3.17
C ALA A 137 5.56 5.77 -3.74
N ILE A 138 5.98 4.51 -3.76
CA ILE A 138 7.30 4.10 -4.29
C ILE A 138 7.43 4.43 -5.77
N GLN A 139 6.40 4.16 -6.58
CA GLN A 139 6.40 4.53 -7.99
C GLN A 139 6.57 6.05 -8.20
N ALA A 140 5.90 6.87 -7.39
CA ALA A 140 6.03 8.32 -7.47
C ALA A 140 7.44 8.80 -7.07
N ILE A 141 8.06 8.16 -6.08
CA ILE A 141 9.43 8.44 -5.64
C ILE A 141 10.43 8.04 -6.74
N MET A 142 10.31 6.84 -7.30
CA MET A 142 11.16 6.34 -8.39
C MET A 142 11.09 7.21 -9.64
N ALA A 143 9.89 7.71 -9.96
CA ALA A 143 9.68 8.64 -11.07
C ALA A 143 10.20 10.06 -10.80
N GLY A 144 10.69 10.35 -9.59
CA GLY A 144 11.14 11.69 -9.19
C GLY A 144 9.99 12.71 -9.06
N GLU A 145 8.76 12.25 -8.92
CA GLU A 145 7.56 13.09 -8.85
C GLU A 145 7.26 13.60 -7.44
N TYR A 146 7.94 13.05 -6.44
CA TYR A 146 7.86 13.47 -5.05
C TYR A 146 9.28 13.82 -4.54
N PRO A 147 9.50 14.98 -3.89
CA PRO A 147 8.50 15.97 -3.50
C PRO A 147 7.91 16.73 -4.70
N ALA A 148 6.63 17.09 -4.61
CA ALA A 148 5.91 17.77 -5.71
C ALA A 148 6.53 19.14 -6.05
N ASP A 149 7.18 19.77 -5.07
CA ASP A 149 7.99 20.96 -5.26
C ASP A 149 9.43 20.55 -5.59
N SER A 150 9.83 20.77 -6.85
CA SER A 150 11.18 20.48 -7.33
C SER A 150 12.29 21.29 -6.65
N SER A 151 11.93 22.36 -5.92
CA SER A 151 12.89 23.15 -5.13
C SER A 151 13.19 22.53 -3.76
N GLN A 152 12.36 21.59 -3.30
CA GLN A 152 12.50 20.96 -2.00
C GLN A 152 13.36 19.71 -2.13
N LYS A 153 14.59 19.75 -1.58
CA LYS A 153 15.38 18.52 -1.44
C LYS A 153 14.72 17.64 -0.38
N TRP A 154 14.45 16.38 -0.74
CA TRP A 154 13.94 15.39 0.19
C TRP A 154 14.92 15.17 1.34
N LYS A 155 14.39 15.06 2.57
CA LYS A 155 15.14 14.73 3.80
C LYS A 155 14.71 13.38 4.36
N ASN A 156 15.62 12.70 5.04
CA ASN A 156 15.28 11.45 5.74
C ASN A 156 14.07 11.66 6.65
N ILE A 157 13.15 10.71 6.59
CA ILE A 157 11.91 10.69 7.35
C ILE A 157 12.07 9.79 8.57
N SER A 158 11.41 10.16 9.67
CA SER A 158 11.26 9.30 10.84
C SER A 158 10.07 8.34 10.69
N VAL A 159 10.01 7.33 11.56
CA VAL A 159 8.91 6.36 11.63
C VAL A 159 7.56 7.05 11.82
N ALA A 160 7.53 8.09 12.65
CA ALA A 160 6.33 8.91 12.87
C ALA A 160 5.84 9.63 11.61
N GLU A 161 6.75 9.94 10.68
CA GLU A 161 6.45 10.65 9.43
C GLU A 161 6.15 9.70 8.26
N LEU A 162 6.45 8.40 8.41
CA LEU A 162 6.31 7.41 7.35
C LEU A 162 4.89 7.37 6.78
N SER A 163 3.88 7.22 7.63
CA SER A 163 2.49 7.11 7.17
C SER A 163 2.03 8.36 6.42
N HIS A 164 2.37 9.55 6.92
CA HIS A 164 2.03 10.81 6.27
C HIS A 164 2.74 10.93 4.91
N THR A 165 4.02 10.55 4.86
CA THR A 165 4.84 10.62 3.64
C THR A 165 4.36 9.65 2.56
N ILE A 166 4.06 8.39 2.93
CA ILE A 166 3.47 7.40 2.01
C ILE A 166 2.14 7.89 1.47
N SER A 167 1.27 8.44 2.33
CA SER A 167 -0.02 9.00 1.90
C SER A 167 0.18 10.18 0.93
N ALA A 168 1.06 11.13 1.25
CA ALA A 168 1.37 12.28 0.41
C ALA A 168 1.93 11.86 -0.96
N ALA A 169 2.92 10.97 -0.98
CA ALA A 169 3.53 10.43 -2.19
C ALA A 169 2.52 9.66 -3.07
N SER A 170 1.74 8.75 -2.45
CA SER A 170 0.69 8.00 -3.14
C SER A 170 -0.33 8.94 -3.78
N ASN A 171 -0.68 10.04 -3.10
CA ASN A 171 -1.64 11.00 -3.61
C ASN A 171 -1.16 11.74 -4.86
N ILE A 172 0.14 11.88 -5.10
CA ILE A 172 0.66 12.51 -6.33
C ILE A 172 0.26 11.70 -7.56
N SER A 173 0.37 10.37 -7.49
CA SER A 173 -0.07 9.50 -8.58
C SER A 173 -1.57 9.68 -8.91
N ILE A 174 -2.41 9.90 -7.89
CA ILE A 174 -3.84 10.16 -8.03
C ILE A 174 -4.07 11.56 -8.62
N ASP A 175 -3.37 12.57 -8.12
CA ASP A 175 -3.50 13.94 -8.63
C ASP A 175 -3.06 14.07 -10.07
N ARG A 176 -2.03 13.33 -10.47
CA ARG A 176 -1.60 13.23 -11.86
C ARG A 176 -2.64 12.54 -12.72
N ARG A 177 -3.16 11.38 -12.29
CA ARG A 177 -4.27 10.70 -13.00
C ARG A 177 -5.50 11.59 -13.16
N LEU A 178 -5.84 12.36 -12.12
CA LEU A 178 -6.94 13.33 -12.16
C LEU A 178 -6.64 14.50 -13.09
N LEU A 179 -5.39 14.99 -13.12
CA LEU A 179 -4.96 16.02 -14.06
C LEU A 179 -5.02 15.51 -15.51
N ASP A 180 -4.51 14.31 -15.79
CA ASP A 180 -4.56 13.69 -17.11
C ASP A 180 -5.99 13.46 -17.57
N PHE A 181 -6.86 13.01 -16.66
CA PHE A 181 -8.29 12.95 -16.89
C PHE A 181 -8.84 14.34 -17.24
N ARG A 182 -8.56 15.36 -16.44
CA ARG A 182 -9.04 16.73 -16.68
C ARG A 182 -8.52 17.30 -18.01
N ASN A 183 -7.28 17.01 -18.39
CA ASN A 183 -6.67 17.37 -19.66
C ASN A 183 -7.39 16.69 -20.83
N LYS A 184 -7.56 15.37 -20.77
CA LYS A 184 -8.23 14.57 -21.80
C LYS A 184 -9.64 15.05 -22.08
N TRP A 185 -10.36 15.49 -21.05
CA TRP A 185 -11.74 15.94 -21.16
C TRP A 185 -11.89 17.46 -21.34
N GLY A 186 -10.79 18.22 -21.29
CA GLY A 186 -10.81 19.68 -21.40
C GLY A 186 -11.62 20.35 -20.29
N ILE A 187 -11.47 19.86 -19.05
CA ILE A 187 -12.18 20.34 -17.85
C ILE A 187 -11.25 20.88 -16.76
N THR A 188 -9.97 21.09 -17.10
CA THR A 188 -8.93 21.59 -16.18
C THR A 188 -9.29 22.89 -15.49
N ASP A 189 -10.04 23.76 -16.15
CA ASP A 189 -10.46 25.08 -15.70
C ASP A 189 -11.88 25.11 -15.11
N ILE A 190 -12.59 23.98 -15.13
CA ILE A 190 -13.98 23.86 -14.67
C ILE A 190 -14.05 23.18 -13.30
N ILE A 191 -13.19 22.18 -13.07
CA ILE A 191 -13.12 21.41 -11.83
C ILE A 191 -11.66 21.11 -11.50
N ASN A 192 -11.29 21.21 -10.22
CA ASN A 192 -9.95 20.89 -9.73
C ASN A 192 -9.87 19.47 -9.12
N ASN A 193 -8.66 18.99 -8.86
CA ASN A 193 -8.45 17.63 -8.32
C ASN A 193 -9.14 17.41 -6.97
N ALA A 194 -9.10 18.40 -6.07
CA ALA A 194 -9.74 18.31 -4.76
C ALA A 194 -11.27 18.17 -4.87
N GLN A 195 -11.88 18.88 -5.82
CA GLN A 195 -13.31 18.79 -6.10
C GLN A 195 -13.69 17.41 -6.66
N ILE A 196 -12.89 16.84 -7.57
CA ILE A 196 -13.12 15.48 -8.07
C ILE A 196 -12.97 14.45 -6.93
N ARG A 197 -11.93 14.57 -6.10
CA ARG A 197 -11.74 13.69 -4.95
C ARG A 197 -12.93 13.74 -3.99
N ASN A 198 -13.47 14.92 -3.72
CA ASN A 198 -14.66 15.09 -2.87
C ASN A 198 -15.90 14.41 -3.46
N LEU A 199 -16.12 14.52 -4.78
CA LEU A 199 -17.22 13.81 -5.46
C LEU A 199 -17.07 12.29 -5.32
N ILE A 200 -15.86 11.76 -5.53
CA ILE A 200 -15.59 10.31 -5.41
C ILE A 200 -15.72 9.84 -3.96
N ALA A 201 -15.28 10.64 -2.99
CA ALA A 201 -15.36 10.28 -1.58
C ALA A 201 -16.80 10.14 -1.06
N ASN A 202 -17.74 10.89 -1.66
CA ASN A 202 -19.17 10.82 -1.32
C ASN A 202 -19.94 9.79 -2.18
N HIS A 203 -19.31 9.20 -3.19
CA HIS A 203 -19.92 8.21 -4.08
C HIS A 203 -19.99 6.84 -3.41
N ARG A 204 -21.16 6.20 -3.49
CA ARG A 204 -21.33 4.79 -3.12
C ARG A 204 -21.25 3.92 -4.36
N TYR A 205 -20.39 2.91 -4.30
CA TYR A 205 -20.23 1.96 -5.39
C TYR A 205 -21.56 1.32 -5.78
N GLY A 206 -21.91 1.40 -7.07
CA GLY A 206 -23.16 0.86 -7.62
C GLY A 206 -24.34 1.83 -7.64
N GLU A 207 -24.23 2.98 -6.98
CA GLU A 207 -25.28 4.01 -6.95
C GLU A 207 -25.08 5.08 -8.03
N LYS A 208 -26.16 5.73 -8.44
CA LYS A 208 -26.12 6.88 -9.39
C LYS A 208 -26.17 8.22 -8.66
N ASP A 209 -25.35 8.37 -7.62
CA ASP A 209 -25.36 9.49 -6.67
C ASP A 209 -24.36 10.63 -7.02
N LEU A 210 -23.51 10.43 -8.02
CA LEU A 210 -22.47 11.40 -8.43
C LEU A 210 -23.02 12.77 -8.84
N ASP A 211 -24.31 12.86 -9.22
CA ASP A 211 -24.97 14.12 -9.60
C ASP A 211 -26.15 14.49 -8.70
N ASP A 212 -26.32 13.87 -7.52
CA ASP A 212 -27.46 14.18 -6.65
C ASP A 212 -27.47 15.66 -6.22
N ASP A 213 -26.28 16.24 -6.04
CA ASP A 213 -26.08 17.67 -5.78
C ASP A 213 -26.17 18.57 -7.03
N LYS A 214 -26.47 18.01 -8.22
CA LYS A 214 -26.46 18.68 -9.54
C LYS A 214 -25.12 19.34 -9.92
N LYS A 215 -24.03 19.03 -9.21
CA LYS A 215 -22.70 19.63 -9.43
C LYS A 215 -22.12 19.19 -10.76
N THR A 216 -22.26 17.93 -11.15
CA THR A 216 -21.77 17.45 -12.44
C THR A 216 -22.57 18.02 -13.60
N HIS A 217 -23.88 18.21 -13.43
CA HIS A 217 -24.71 18.97 -14.36
C HIS A 217 -24.20 20.41 -14.56
N GLN A 218 -23.84 21.11 -13.48
CA GLN A 218 -23.24 22.46 -13.57
C GLN A 218 -21.89 22.45 -14.30
N TYR A 219 -21.03 21.46 -14.06
CA TYR A 219 -19.76 21.33 -14.77
C TYR A 219 -19.97 21.08 -16.27
N HIS A 220 -20.92 20.22 -16.64
CA HIS A 220 -21.33 20.00 -18.02
C HIS A 220 -21.84 21.28 -18.68
N HIS A 221 -22.70 22.03 -18.00
CA HIS A 221 -23.24 23.29 -18.51
C HIS A 221 -22.14 24.34 -18.71
N ARG A 222 -21.19 24.46 -17.76
CA ARG A 222 -20.04 25.38 -17.89
C ARG A 222 -19.14 24.99 -19.06
N ARG A 223 -18.89 23.70 -19.26
CA ARG A 223 -18.15 23.18 -20.42
C ARG A 223 -18.84 23.53 -21.74
N GLN A 224 -20.15 23.29 -21.83
CA GLN A 224 -20.94 23.62 -23.02
C GLN A 224 -20.93 25.11 -23.33
N GLN A 225 -21.12 25.98 -22.32
CA GLN A 225 -21.01 27.43 -22.51
C GLN A 225 -19.62 27.84 -23.00
N LYS A 226 -18.56 27.22 -22.49
CA LYS A 226 -17.19 27.48 -22.95
C LYS A 226 -16.99 27.09 -24.40
N LEU A 227 -17.35 25.86 -24.77
CA LEU A 227 -17.29 25.37 -26.15
C LEU A 227 -18.09 26.27 -27.11
N HIS A 228 -19.26 26.76 -26.67
CA HIS A 228 -20.05 27.73 -27.43
C HIS A 228 -19.26 29.04 -27.59
N ARG A 229 -18.71 29.61 -26.52
CA ARG A 229 -17.90 30.85 -26.56
C ARG A 229 -16.67 30.72 -27.46
N THR A 230 -15.92 29.62 -27.40
CA THR A 230 -14.76 29.39 -28.29
C THR A 230 -15.19 29.25 -29.74
N CYS A 231 -16.30 28.56 -30.01
CA CYS A 231 -16.84 28.43 -31.37
C CYS A 231 -17.33 29.78 -31.93
N TYR A 232 -18.00 30.60 -31.11
CA TYR A 232 -18.40 31.96 -31.49
C TYR A 232 -17.18 32.86 -31.70
N GLN A 233 -16.16 32.82 -30.83
CA GLN A 233 -14.92 33.59 -31.03
C GLN A 233 -14.17 33.17 -32.31
N CYS A 234 -14.09 31.88 -32.63
CA CYS A 234 -13.52 31.41 -33.91
C CYS A 234 -14.32 31.89 -35.13
N LYS A 235 -15.65 31.97 -35.04
CA LYS A 235 -16.48 32.53 -36.12
C LYS A 235 -16.24 34.04 -36.28
N TYR A 236 -16.07 34.78 -35.20
CA TYR A 236 -15.81 36.23 -35.26
C TYR A 236 -14.38 36.56 -35.71
N THR A 237 -13.36 35.79 -35.36
CA THR A 237 -12.00 36.01 -35.89
C THR A 237 -11.86 35.63 -37.36
N ALA A 238 -12.61 34.64 -37.85
CA ALA A 238 -12.64 34.31 -39.28
C ALA A 238 -13.37 35.37 -40.14
N VAL A 239 -14.29 36.15 -39.54
CA VAL A 239 -15.03 37.22 -40.25
C VAL A 239 -14.28 38.56 -40.23
N ILE A 240 -13.29 38.75 -39.35
CA ILE A 240 -12.50 39.99 -39.25
C ILE A 240 -11.22 39.94 -40.13
N GLN A 241 -10.95 38.84 -40.83
CA GLN A 241 -9.80 38.68 -41.74
C GLN A 241 -10.13 38.76 -43.25
N HIS A 242 -11.25 39.36 -43.63
CA HIS A 242 -11.55 39.69 -45.04
C HIS A 242 -11.93 41.15 -45.23
#